data_AF-A0A7S1ACU8-F1
#
_entry.id   AF-A0A7S1ACU8-F1
#
_cell.length_a   1.000
_cell.length_b   1.000
_cell.length_c   1.000
_cell.angle_alpha   90.00
_cell.angle_beta   90.00
_cell.angle_gamma   90.00
#
_symmetry.space_group_name_H-M   'P 1'
#
loop_
_entity.id
_entity.type
_entity.pdbx_description
1 polymer ?
#
loop_
_entity_poly.entity_id
_entity_poly.type
_entity_poly.pdbx_seq_one_letter_code
_entity_poly.pdbx_strand_id
1 'polypeptide(L)'
;SLRYLQEPGTSNVQEILHQVVGEGTWLCEAALWTEWIHVGTMVSLDASQLLTLDADGVVNILKKHRIIREITADYSHQFHKFVTLAQPPMAEWPSDLCVPFTEYSNIFLGMSPDLQVTIGLISLTEALRPLFSKMSRAYQELQEEVQAHRCQLYLNESGQLERVTAVTVLSIRRADERLL
;
A
#
# COMPACT_ATOMS: atom_id res chain seq x y z
N SER A 1 16.63 18.98 2.44
CA SER A 1 15.27 18.71 2.91
C SER A 1 14.27 19.16 1.87
N LEU A 2 13.18 18.41 1.68
CA LEU A 2 12.12 18.70 0.72
C LEU A 2 10.91 19.25 1.47
N ARG A 3 10.25 20.25 0.90
CA ARG A 3 9.00 20.82 1.42
C ARG A 3 7.91 20.72 0.36
N TYR A 4 6.80 20.12 0.75
CA TYR A 4 5.58 20.05 -0.04
C TYR A 4 4.60 21.15 0.39
N LEU A 5 3.92 21.73 -0.58
CA LEU A 5 2.99 22.84 -0.44
C LEU A 5 1.67 22.48 -1.14
N GLN A 6 0.55 22.58 -0.43
CA GLN A 6 -0.78 22.58 -1.05
C GLN A 6 -1.46 23.91 -0.78
N GLU A 7 -2.16 24.43 -1.78
CA GLU A 7 -2.90 25.68 -1.66
C GLU A 7 -4.34 25.52 -2.18
N PRO A 8 -5.31 26.30 -1.64
CA PRO A 8 -6.72 26.18 -2.04
C PRO A 8 -6.98 26.49 -3.52
N GLY A 9 -6.07 27.19 -4.20
CA GLY A 9 -6.20 27.52 -5.62
C GLY A 9 -5.94 26.34 -6.56
N THR A 10 -5.24 25.30 -6.09
CA THR A 10 -4.83 24.13 -6.89
C THR A 10 -5.25 22.80 -6.29
N SER A 11 -5.88 22.81 -5.11
CA SER A 11 -6.26 21.60 -4.37
C SER A 11 -7.47 21.82 -3.46
N ASN A 12 -8.05 20.74 -2.94
CA ASN A 12 -9.24 20.79 -2.08
C ASN A 12 -8.96 21.13 -0.60
N VAL A 13 -7.84 21.79 -0.31
CA VAL A 13 -7.47 22.22 1.05
C VAL A 13 -8.13 23.57 1.38
N GLN A 14 -8.49 23.79 2.65
CA GLN A 14 -9.08 25.06 3.09
C GLN A 14 -8.04 26.16 3.32
N GLU A 15 -6.85 25.77 3.74
CA GLU A 15 -5.72 26.66 4.03
C GLU A 15 -4.45 26.12 3.38
N ILE A 16 -3.44 26.98 3.26
CA ILE A 16 -2.14 26.56 2.73
C ILE A 16 -1.52 25.54 3.70
N LEU A 17 -1.22 24.34 3.20
CA LEU A 17 -0.57 23.29 3.96
C LEU A 17 0.90 23.17 3.58
N HIS A 18 1.75 23.09 4.61
CA HIS A 18 3.18 22.83 4.47
C HIS A 18 3.54 21.52 5.13
N GLN A 19 4.20 20.64 4.39
CA GLN A 19 4.69 19.37 4.93
C GLN A 19 6.15 19.16 4.59
N VAL A 20 6.96 18.81 5.58
CA VAL A 20 8.33 18.36 5.36
C VAL A 20 8.28 16.92 4.87
N VAL A 21 8.93 16.64 3.75
CA VAL A 21 8.98 15.29 3.17
C VAL A 21 10.24 14.60 3.68
N GLY A 22 10.04 13.44 4.32
CA GLY A 22 11.11 12.62 4.88
C GLY A 22 11.83 11.77 3.83
N GLU A 23 12.97 11.21 4.22
CA GLU A 23 13.64 10.18 3.42
C GLU A 23 12.73 8.95 3.27
N GLY A 24 12.79 8.30 2.10
CA GLY A 24 11.97 7.11 1.79
C GLY A 24 10.50 7.40 1.51
N THR A 25 10.05 8.65 1.60
CA THR A 25 8.65 9.01 1.32
C THR A 25 8.38 8.95 -0.19
N TRP A 26 7.34 8.22 -0.57
CA TRP A 26 6.85 8.19 -1.94
C TRP A 26 6.24 9.54 -2.35
N LEU A 27 6.51 9.93 -3.58
CA LEU A 27 5.98 11.15 -4.18
C LEU A 27 5.19 10.77 -5.41
N CYS A 28 3.94 11.23 -5.47
CA CYS A 28 3.04 11.08 -6.60
C CYS A 28 2.84 9.61 -7.02
N GLU A 29 2.80 8.67 -6.07
CA GLU A 29 2.58 7.25 -6.38
C GLU A 29 1.29 7.03 -7.18
N ALA A 30 0.25 7.82 -6.90
CA ALA A 30 -1.01 7.78 -7.65
C ALA A 30 -0.83 7.98 -9.17
N ALA A 31 0.20 8.74 -9.59
CA ALA A 31 0.51 8.95 -11.01
C ALA A 31 1.05 7.70 -11.71
N LEU A 32 1.57 6.71 -10.96
CA LEU A 32 1.99 5.43 -11.52
C LEU A 32 0.79 4.55 -11.90
N TRP A 33 -0.34 4.72 -11.21
CA TRP A 33 -1.49 3.82 -11.30
C TRP A 33 -2.73 4.46 -11.92
N THR A 34 -2.76 5.79 -12.05
CA THR A 34 -3.95 6.56 -12.47
C THR A 34 -3.57 7.76 -13.34
N GLU A 35 -4.55 8.37 -14.02
CA GLU A 35 -4.39 9.68 -14.67
C GLU A 35 -4.38 10.80 -13.62
N TRP A 36 -3.30 10.87 -12.85
CA TRP A 36 -3.16 11.78 -11.72
C TRP A 36 -2.81 13.21 -12.16
N ILE A 37 -3.46 14.19 -11.54
CA ILE A 37 -3.11 15.60 -11.65
C ILE A 37 -2.54 16.03 -10.31
N HIS A 38 -1.31 16.56 -10.30
CA HIS A 38 -0.66 17.02 -9.08
C HIS A 38 -1.47 18.12 -8.39
N VAL A 39 -1.57 18.03 -7.07
CA VAL A 39 -2.37 18.91 -6.20
C VAL A 39 -1.50 19.67 -5.19
N GLY A 40 -0.20 19.72 -5.45
CA GLY A 40 0.75 20.49 -4.67
C GLY A 40 2.03 20.78 -5.44
N THR A 41 2.88 21.56 -4.79
CA THR A 41 4.21 21.93 -5.30
C THR A 41 5.26 21.47 -4.31
N MET A 42 6.31 20.82 -4.81
CA MET A 42 7.46 20.44 -4.01
C MET A 42 8.65 21.37 -4.30
N VAL A 43 9.31 21.82 -3.25
CA VAL A 43 10.54 22.62 -3.33
C VAL A 43 11.64 21.99 -2.49
N SER A 44 12.87 22.02 -3.00
CA SER A 44 14.05 21.59 -2.25
C SER A 44 14.62 22.78 -1.49
N LEU A 45 14.77 22.66 -0.17
CA LEU A 45 15.40 23.69 0.67
C LEU A 45 16.91 23.51 0.77
N ASP A 46 17.39 22.28 0.62
CA ASP A 46 18.80 21.91 0.61
C ASP A 46 19.12 21.00 -0.58
N ALA A 47 20.41 20.67 -0.79
CA ALA A 47 20.79 19.60 -1.70
C ALA A 47 20.07 18.30 -1.32
N SER A 48 19.33 17.73 -2.27
CA SER A 48 18.49 16.55 -2.06
C SER A 48 18.62 15.62 -3.27
N GLN A 49 18.40 14.33 -3.07
CA GLN A 49 18.41 13.33 -4.13
C GLN A 49 17.00 12.78 -4.30
N LEU A 50 16.58 12.62 -5.56
CA LEU A 50 15.28 12.05 -5.93
C LEU A 50 15.52 10.80 -6.77
N LEU A 51 14.82 9.73 -6.43
CA LEU A 51 14.72 8.55 -7.28
C LEU A 51 13.40 8.62 -8.04
N THR A 52 13.45 8.48 -9.37
CA THR A 52 12.26 8.51 -10.21
C THR A 52 12.01 7.12 -10.79
N LEU A 53 10.74 6.76 -10.93
CA LEU A 53 10.34 5.54 -11.63
C LEU A 53 9.81 5.90 -13.02
N ASP A 54 10.37 5.24 -14.02
CA ASP A 54 9.89 5.30 -15.39
C ASP A 54 8.74 4.30 -15.57
N ALA A 55 7.52 4.82 -15.79
CA ALA A 55 6.32 4.01 -15.95
C ALA A 55 6.44 3.03 -17.14
N ASP A 56 7.04 3.48 -18.25
CA ASP A 56 7.25 2.62 -19.42
C ASP A 56 8.27 1.52 -19.11
N GLY A 57 9.33 1.86 -18.38
CA GLY A 57 10.30 0.92 -17.83
C GLY A 57 9.65 -0.15 -16.96
N VAL A 58 8.78 0.24 -16.03
CA VAL A 58 8.00 -0.68 -15.18
C VAL A 58 7.17 -1.62 -16.06
N VAL A 59 6.36 -1.09 -16.97
CA VAL A 59 5.52 -1.90 -17.88
C VAL A 59 6.36 -2.89 -18.69
N ASN A 60 7.54 -2.49 -19.17
CA ASN A 60 8.43 -3.36 -19.93
C ASN A 60 9.04 -4.49 -19.09
N ILE A 61 9.27 -4.27 -17.80
CA ILE A 61 9.68 -5.32 -16.86
C ILE A 61 8.52 -6.29 -16.61
N LEU A 62 7.30 -5.77 -16.36
CA LEU A 62 6.13 -6.60 -16.09
C LEU A 62 5.81 -7.56 -17.26
N LYS A 63 6.06 -7.14 -18.51
CA LYS A 63 5.93 -8.03 -19.69
C LYS A 63 6.80 -9.29 -19.60
N LYS A 64 7.92 -9.24 -18.88
CA LYS A 64 8.91 -10.34 -18.79
C LYS A 64 8.66 -11.26 -17.58
N HIS A 65 7.93 -10.81 -16.58
CA HIS A 65 7.76 -11.52 -15.31
C HIS A 65 6.28 -11.69 -14.95
N ARG A 66 5.69 -12.84 -15.32
CA ARG A 66 4.25 -13.11 -15.18
C ARG A 66 3.71 -12.90 -13.76
N ILE A 67 4.34 -13.50 -12.75
CA ILE A 67 3.86 -13.40 -11.36
C ILE A 67 3.93 -11.96 -10.86
N ILE A 68 5.03 -11.25 -11.14
CA ILE A 68 5.19 -9.84 -10.76
C ILE A 68 4.10 -9.00 -11.44
N ARG A 69 3.84 -9.23 -12.73
CA ARG A 69 2.75 -8.56 -13.45
C ARG A 69 1.38 -8.79 -12.83
N GLU A 70 1.06 -10.01 -12.43
CA GLU A 70 -0.22 -10.34 -11.80
C GLU A 70 -0.36 -9.63 -10.45
N ILE A 71 0.68 -9.65 -9.61
CA ILE A 71 0.71 -8.92 -8.32
C ILE A 71 0.58 -7.41 -8.54
N THR A 72 1.37 -6.83 -9.45
CA THR A 72 1.34 -5.39 -9.72
C THR A 72 0.00 -4.94 -10.32
N ALA A 73 -0.61 -5.75 -11.19
CA ALA A 73 -1.93 -5.45 -11.73
C ALA A 73 -2.98 -5.38 -10.61
N ASP A 74 -3.01 -6.38 -9.72
CA ASP A 74 -3.97 -6.41 -8.62
C ASP A 74 -3.72 -5.31 -7.59
N TYR A 75 -2.44 -5.03 -7.28
CA TYR A 75 -2.04 -3.86 -6.49
C TYR A 75 -2.59 -2.56 -7.08
N SER A 76 -2.36 -2.34 -8.38
CA SER A 76 -2.81 -1.11 -9.07
C SER A 76 -4.32 -0.96 -9.07
N HIS A 77 -5.07 -2.07 -9.21
CA HIS A 77 -6.52 -2.06 -9.13
C HIS A 77 -7.02 -1.67 -7.73
N GLN A 78 -6.43 -2.24 -6.67
CA GLN A 78 -6.80 -1.87 -5.30
C GLN A 78 -6.41 -0.43 -4.98
N PHE A 79 -5.22 0.01 -5.39
CA PHE A 79 -4.76 1.38 -5.20
C PHE A 79 -5.71 2.37 -5.89
N HIS A 80 -6.02 2.15 -7.17
CA HIS A 80 -6.97 2.98 -7.92
C HIS A 80 -8.35 3.04 -7.24
N LYS A 81 -8.85 1.89 -6.77
CA LYS A 81 -10.11 1.83 -6.01
C LYS A 81 -10.04 2.75 -4.78
N PHE A 82 -8.96 2.72 -3.99
CA PHE A 82 -8.83 3.61 -2.83
C PHE A 82 -8.71 5.08 -3.21
N VAL A 83 -8.00 5.42 -4.30
CA VAL A 83 -7.99 6.79 -4.84
C VAL A 83 -9.41 7.27 -5.14
N THR A 84 -10.26 6.45 -5.76
CA THR A 84 -11.64 6.84 -6.09
C THR A 84 -12.58 6.92 -4.89
N LEU A 85 -12.24 6.24 -3.79
CA LEU A 85 -13.03 6.25 -2.55
C LEU A 85 -12.58 7.33 -1.57
N ALA A 86 -11.39 7.88 -1.74
CA ALA A 86 -10.81 8.91 -0.88
C ALA A 86 -11.51 10.27 -1.08
N GLN A 87 -12.60 10.48 -0.35
CA GLN A 87 -13.31 11.76 -0.33
C GLN A 87 -14.03 11.99 1.01
N PRO A 88 -14.18 13.26 1.43
CA PRO A 88 -14.97 13.61 2.60
C PRO A 88 -16.46 13.21 2.43
N PRO A 89 -17.15 12.85 3.52
CA PRO A 89 -16.70 12.89 4.91
C PRO A 89 -16.01 11.60 5.38
N MET A 90 -15.85 10.59 4.52
CA MET A 90 -15.36 9.27 4.92
C MET A 90 -13.83 9.21 5.01
N ALA A 91 -13.14 10.02 4.22
CA ALA A 91 -11.69 10.13 4.22
C ALA A 91 -11.26 11.54 3.80
N GLU A 92 -9.96 11.84 3.97
CA GLU A 92 -9.36 13.03 3.41
C GLU A 92 -9.29 12.92 1.87
N TRP A 93 -9.22 14.07 1.17
CA TRP A 93 -8.90 14.05 -0.25
C TRP A 93 -7.46 13.55 -0.45
N PRO A 94 -7.19 12.75 -1.50
CA PRO A 94 -5.84 12.27 -1.77
C PRO A 94 -4.92 13.43 -2.17
N SER A 95 -3.63 13.27 -1.89
CA SER A 95 -2.56 14.23 -2.20
C SER A 95 -1.40 13.56 -2.92
N ASP A 96 -0.43 14.35 -3.40
CA ASP A 96 0.80 13.79 -3.98
C ASP A 96 1.65 13.01 -2.95
N LEU A 97 1.40 13.15 -1.64
CA LEU A 97 2.15 12.47 -0.59
C LEU A 97 1.43 11.25 0.00
N CYS A 98 0.11 11.24 -0.06
CA CYS A 98 -0.69 10.24 0.64
C CYS A 98 -2.04 10.05 -0.05
N VAL A 99 -2.42 8.79 -0.23
CA VAL A 99 -3.78 8.37 -0.58
C VAL A 99 -4.32 7.59 0.63
N PRO A 100 -5.48 7.96 1.19
CA PRO A 100 -6.06 7.21 2.30
C PRO A 100 -6.26 5.73 1.98
N PHE A 101 -5.97 4.87 2.96
CA PHE A 101 -6.17 3.41 2.91
C PHE A 101 -5.28 2.65 1.92
N THR A 102 -4.20 3.27 1.40
CA THR A 102 -3.24 2.60 0.52
C THR A 102 -2.03 2.03 1.25
N GLU A 103 -2.11 1.84 2.56
CA GLU A 103 -1.11 1.04 3.28
C GLU A 103 -1.03 -0.36 2.68
N TYR A 104 0.18 -0.93 2.61
CA TYR A 104 0.40 -2.20 1.94
C TYR A 104 -0.52 -3.31 2.45
N SER A 105 -0.77 -3.38 3.76
CA SER A 105 -1.68 -4.36 4.37
C SER A 105 -3.12 -4.22 3.86
N ASN A 106 -3.63 -3.00 3.69
CA ASN A 106 -4.98 -2.74 3.19
C ASN A 106 -5.12 -3.14 1.72
N ILE A 107 -4.13 -2.77 0.89
CA ILE A 107 -4.09 -3.20 -0.52
C ILE A 107 -3.98 -4.71 -0.63
N PHE A 108 -3.07 -5.32 0.14
CA PHE A 108 -2.84 -6.75 0.16
C PHE A 108 -4.09 -7.54 0.54
N LEU A 109 -4.82 -7.11 1.58
CA LEU A 109 -6.10 -7.70 1.97
C LEU A 109 -7.19 -7.55 0.90
N GLY A 110 -7.09 -6.54 0.02
CA GLY A 110 -7.97 -6.34 -1.11
C GLY A 110 -7.63 -7.19 -2.34
N MET A 111 -6.42 -7.76 -2.42
CA MET A 111 -6.00 -8.60 -3.55
C MET A 111 -6.80 -9.91 -3.61
N SER A 112 -6.78 -10.54 -4.78
CA SER A 112 -7.37 -11.87 -5.00
C SER A 112 -6.78 -12.92 -4.04
N PRO A 113 -7.59 -13.87 -3.56
CA PRO A 113 -7.13 -14.89 -2.62
C PRO A 113 -5.90 -15.67 -3.11
N ASP A 114 -5.85 -16.04 -4.40
CA ASP A 114 -4.74 -16.78 -5.00
C ASP A 114 -3.42 -15.98 -4.96
N LEU A 115 -3.46 -14.66 -5.15
CA LEU A 115 -2.28 -13.80 -5.04
C LEU A 115 -1.88 -13.58 -3.58
N GLN A 116 -2.84 -13.49 -2.66
CA GLN A 116 -2.53 -13.46 -1.22
C GLN A 116 -1.77 -14.71 -0.78
N VAL A 117 -2.23 -15.90 -1.22
CA VAL A 117 -1.53 -17.17 -0.98
C VAL A 117 -0.14 -17.16 -1.61
N THR A 118 -0.04 -16.72 -2.87
CA THR A 118 1.25 -16.67 -3.59
C THR A 118 2.27 -15.80 -2.87
N ILE A 119 1.89 -14.57 -2.50
CA ILE A 119 2.75 -13.64 -1.75
C ILE A 119 3.09 -14.21 -0.37
N GLY A 120 2.13 -14.82 0.33
CA GLY A 120 2.35 -15.43 1.64
C GLY A 120 3.37 -16.57 1.59
N LEU A 121 3.28 -17.45 0.59
CA LEU A 121 4.23 -18.54 0.40
C LEU A 121 5.63 -18.06 0.00
N ILE A 122 5.72 -17.03 -0.85
CA ILE A 122 7.00 -16.38 -1.18
C ILE A 122 7.62 -15.77 0.09
N SER A 123 6.83 -15.01 0.85
CA SER A 123 7.27 -14.34 2.08
C SER A 123 7.74 -15.35 3.13
N LEU A 124 7.01 -16.44 3.32
CA LEU A 124 7.39 -17.53 4.22
C LEU A 124 8.72 -18.19 3.78
N THR A 125 8.88 -18.42 2.48
CA THR A 125 10.10 -19.02 1.91
C THR A 125 11.32 -18.14 2.13
N GLU A 126 11.14 -16.82 2.00
CA GLU A 126 12.18 -15.80 2.13
C GLU A 126 12.59 -15.56 3.59
N ALA A 127 11.63 -15.42 4.51
CA ALA A 127 11.90 -15.30 5.95
C ALA A 127 12.66 -16.51 6.52
N LEU A 128 12.43 -17.69 5.95
CA LEU A 128 12.93 -18.97 6.46
C LEU A 128 13.97 -19.60 5.52
N ARG A 129 14.79 -18.75 4.88
CA ARG A 129 15.92 -19.19 4.04
C ARG A 129 16.90 -20.16 4.71
N PRO A 130 17.15 -20.19 6.04
CA PRO A 130 17.99 -21.22 6.64
C PRO A 130 17.39 -22.64 6.47
N LEU A 131 18.16 -23.56 5.86
CA LEU A 131 17.76 -24.93 5.50
C LEU A 131 17.05 -25.72 6.62
N PHE A 132 17.40 -25.51 7.89
CA PHE A 132 16.82 -26.24 9.01
C PHE A 132 15.41 -25.78 9.41
N SER A 133 15.00 -24.57 9.01
CA SER A 133 13.70 -24.00 9.41
C SER A 133 12.52 -24.52 8.58
N LYS A 134 12.75 -24.93 7.32
CA LYS A 134 11.73 -25.45 6.41
C LYS A 134 11.25 -26.87 6.72
N MET A 135 12.03 -27.64 7.49
CA MET A 135 11.62 -28.97 7.96
C MET A 135 10.87 -28.92 9.30
N SER A 136 10.69 -27.74 9.88
CA SER A 136 9.96 -27.63 11.13
C SER A 136 8.48 -27.91 10.90
N ARG A 137 7.84 -28.59 11.86
CA ARG A 137 6.39 -28.79 11.88
C ARG A 137 5.63 -27.45 11.83
N ALA A 138 6.18 -26.43 12.50
CA ALA A 138 5.62 -25.07 12.49
C ALA A 138 5.60 -24.44 11.08
N TYR A 139 6.63 -24.66 10.26
CA TYR A 139 6.65 -24.21 8.87
C TYR A 139 5.51 -24.85 8.05
N GLN A 140 5.34 -26.17 8.19
CA GLN A 140 4.31 -26.92 7.47
C GLN A 140 2.90 -26.47 7.90
N GLU A 141 2.66 -26.33 9.21
CA GLU A 141 1.38 -25.83 9.74
C GLU A 141 1.07 -24.43 9.21
N LEU A 142 2.06 -23.53 9.20
CA LEU A 142 1.87 -22.16 8.70
C LEU A 142 1.65 -22.12 7.18
N GLN A 143 2.37 -22.95 6.42
CA GLN A 143 2.16 -23.11 4.98
C GLN A 143 0.73 -23.59 4.68
N GLU A 144 0.24 -24.59 5.42
CA GLU A 144 -1.12 -25.10 5.30
C GLU A 144 -2.17 -24.05 5.69
N GLU A 145 -1.91 -23.23 6.72
CA GLU A 145 -2.78 -22.11 7.09
C GLU A 145 -2.91 -21.09 5.95
N VAL A 146 -1.80 -20.71 5.31
CA VAL A 146 -1.80 -19.79 4.17
C VAL A 146 -2.59 -20.39 3.00
N GLN A 147 -2.29 -21.63 2.61
CA GLN A 147 -2.98 -22.30 1.50
C GLN A 147 -4.47 -22.49 1.76
N ALA A 148 -4.86 -22.71 3.01
CA ALA A 148 -6.26 -22.83 3.42
C ALA A 148 -6.94 -21.45 3.66
N HIS A 149 -6.26 -20.34 3.34
CA HIS A 149 -6.75 -18.97 3.55
C HIS A 149 -7.13 -18.65 5.01
N ARG A 150 -6.54 -19.38 5.97
CA ARG A 150 -6.75 -19.15 7.42
C ARG A 150 -5.87 -18.02 7.97
N CYS A 151 -4.83 -17.65 7.23
CA CYS A 151 -3.99 -16.50 7.54
C CYS A 151 -3.41 -15.89 6.26
N GLN A 152 -3.13 -14.60 6.33
CA GLN A 152 -2.37 -13.88 5.32
C GLN A 152 -1.01 -13.50 5.91
N LEU A 153 0.05 -13.70 5.13
CA LEU A 153 1.43 -13.40 5.52
C LEU A 153 2.08 -12.51 4.48
N TYR A 154 2.95 -11.60 4.92
CA TYR A 154 3.89 -10.88 4.05
C TYR A 154 5.15 -10.49 4.81
N LEU A 155 6.19 -10.02 4.10
CA LEU A 155 7.37 -9.42 4.72
C LEU A 155 7.19 -7.91 4.86
N ASN A 156 7.38 -7.37 6.06
CA ASN A 156 7.36 -5.93 6.28
C ASN A 156 8.65 -5.25 5.77
N GLU A 157 8.73 -3.93 5.92
CA GLU A 157 9.88 -3.12 5.50
C GLU A 157 11.21 -3.53 6.16
N SER A 158 11.15 -4.18 7.34
CA SER A 158 12.32 -4.72 8.04
C SER A 158 12.68 -6.16 7.62
N GLY A 159 11.94 -6.74 6.66
CA GLY A 159 12.11 -8.12 6.21
C GLY A 159 11.59 -9.16 7.21
N GLN A 160 10.79 -8.75 8.19
CA GLN A 160 10.17 -9.66 9.15
C GLN A 160 8.82 -10.16 8.64
N LEU A 161 8.52 -11.43 8.94
CA LEU A 161 7.25 -12.03 8.58
C LEU A 161 6.12 -11.49 9.48
N GLU A 162 5.14 -10.84 8.88
CA GLU A 162 3.94 -10.37 9.56
C GLU A 162 2.73 -11.23 9.20
N ARG A 163 1.90 -11.51 10.20
CA ARG A 163 0.59 -12.14 10.01
C ARG A 163 -0.49 -11.09 10.11
N VAL A 164 -1.30 -10.97 9.07
CA VAL A 164 -2.40 -10.02 9.01
C VAL A 164 -3.73 -10.76 9.01
N THR A 165 -4.70 -10.19 9.72
CA THR A 165 -6.07 -10.65 9.78
C THR A 165 -7.00 -9.45 9.61
N ALA A 166 -8.05 -9.60 8.81
CA ALA A 166 -9.07 -8.57 8.67
C ALA A 166 -10.00 -8.62 9.89
N VAL A 167 -10.07 -7.54 10.65
CA VAL A 167 -11.03 -7.38 11.74
C VAL A 167 -12.13 -6.43 11.27
N THR A 168 -13.36 -6.93 11.16
CA THR A 168 -14.53 -6.08 10.90
C THR A 168 -15.14 -5.63 12.22
N VAL A 169 -15.10 -4.33 12.50
CA VAL A 169 -15.75 -3.72 13.67
C VAL A 169 -17.02 -3.01 13.22
N LEU A 170 -18.18 -3.45 13.71
CA LEU A 170 -19.46 -2.80 13.45
C LEU A 170 -19.77 -1.85 14.61
N SER A 171 -19.81 -0.54 14.35
CA SER A 171 -20.33 0.44 15.31
C SER A 171 -21.82 0.64 15.08
N ILE A 172 -22.66 0.13 15.98
CA ILE A 172 -24.10 0.36 15.93
C ILE A 172 -24.44 1.49 16.90
N ARG A 173 -24.94 2.59 16.35
CA ARG A 173 -25.43 3.74 17.12
C ARG A 173 -26.95 3.82 17.02
N ARG A 174 -27.59 4.14 18.15
CA ARG A 174 -29.00 4.49 18.20
C ARG A 174 -29.22 5.92 17.71
N ALA A 175 -30.47 6.27 17.43
CA ALA A 175 -30.87 7.63 17.06
C ALA A 175 -30.56 8.69 18.15
N ASP A 176 -30.26 8.29 19.38
CA ASP A 176 -29.84 9.15 20.49
C ASP A 176 -28.30 9.20 20.67
N GLU A 177 -27.54 8.80 19.64
CA GLU A 177 -26.06 8.75 19.62
C GLU A 177 -25.43 7.79 20.65
N ARG A 178 -26.23 6.97 21.34
CA ARG A 178 -25.70 5.95 22.24
C ARG A 178 -25.27 4.70 21.47
N LEU A 179 -24.11 4.17 21.83
CA LEU A 179 -23.62 2.87 21.36
C LEU A 179 -24.51 1.76 21.94
N LEU A 180 -24.88 0.79 21.10
CA LEU A 180 -25.55 -0.45 21.53
C LEU A 180 -24.55 -1.44 22.14
#